data_AF-A0A1J9PFF4-F1
#
_entry.id   AF-A0A1J9PFF4-F1
#
_cell.length_a   1.000
_cell.length_b   1.000
_cell.length_c   1.000
_cell.angle_alpha   90.00
_cell.angle_beta   90.00
_cell.angle_gamma   90.00
#
_symmetry.space_group_name_H-M   'P 1'
#
loop_
_entity.id
_entity.type
_entity.pdbx_description
1 polymer ?
#
loop_
_entity_poly.entity_id
_entity_poly.type
_entity_poly.pdbx_seq_one_letter_code
_entity_poly.pdbx_strand_id
1 'polypeptide(L)'
;DDDDDDDDDDDDDGDYLDDDGDDWDDDDLDDDDKDQGGDLDDGQKGDEGKNERVDLKLEGLDDDGDDDDDDDDDDDGDDDDDDDDWEDKKASVQFRTGIDSFVRGDVQLGKLVQTKDVNLGSEVIEAVVTKAQDVPVSSVTCQLFEDAEGKKTLGNPFSIMDISLGKDAVPVQAIKCGIQK
;
A
#
# COMPACT_ATOMS: atom_id res chain seq x y z
N ASP A 1 -2.96 64.09 4.90
CA ASP A 1 -2.46 64.63 6.16
C ASP A 1 -3.38 64.17 7.26
N ASP A 2 -2.97 63.09 7.92
CA ASP A 2 -3.20 62.80 9.34
C ASP A 2 -2.14 61.73 9.66
N ASP A 3 -1.10 62.21 10.34
CA ASP A 3 0.10 61.53 10.82
C ASP A 3 -0.19 60.73 12.12
N ASP A 4 0.85 60.00 12.58
CA ASP A 4 1.11 59.53 13.95
C ASP A 4 0.33 58.24 14.38
N ASP A 5 0.88 57.18 15.00
CA ASP A 5 2.10 56.87 15.78
C ASP A 5 2.39 55.35 15.58
N ASP A 6 3.62 54.88 15.35
CA ASP A 6 4.68 54.51 16.33
C ASP A 6 4.20 53.67 17.54
N ASP A 7 4.90 52.54 17.74
CA ASP A 7 5.02 51.67 18.94
C ASP A 7 4.91 50.19 18.52
N ASP A 8 5.77 49.26 18.89
CA ASP A 8 7.14 49.24 19.39
C ASP A 8 7.51 47.75 19.39
N ASP A 9 8.81 47.48 19.33
CA ASP A 9 9.42 46.16 19.35
C ASP A 9 8.98 45.28 20.54
N ASP A 10 8.67 44.01 20.28
CA ASP A 10 8.85 42.93 21.25
C ASP A 10 9.46 41.74 20.50
N ASP A 11 10.79 41.76 20.46
CA ASP A 11 11.66 40.60 20.30
C ASP A 11 11.33 39.59 21.41
N ASP A 12 10.66 38.48 21.06
CA ASP A 12 10.56 37.31 21.96
C ASP A 12 11.71 36.36 21.60
N ASP A 13 12.83 36.63 22.27
CA ASP A 13 14.01 35.77 22.35
C ASP A 13 13.66 34.51 23.15
N GLY A 14 12.97 33.56 22.52
CA GLY A 14 12.66 32.26 23.12
C GLY A 14 13.87 31.32 23.12
N ASP A 15 14.87 31.60 23.95
CA ASP A 15 16.00 30.75 24.29
C ASP A 15 15.60 29.57 25.19
N TYR A 16 14.94 28.57 24.60
CA TYR A 16 14.72 27.28 25.26
C TYR A 16 15.98 26.41 25.16
N LEU A 17 16.84 26.62 26.16
CA LEU A 17 17.56 25.63 26.96
C LEU A 17 17.92 24.30 26.27
N ASP A 18 19.22 24.16 26.01
CA ASP A 18 19.95 22.89 26.11
C ASP A 18 19.49 22.11 27.37
N ASP A 19 18.81 20.98 27.16
CA ASP A 19 18.58 19.97 28.20
C ASP A 19 19.60 18.85 27.98
N ASP A 20 20.57 18.84 28.89
CA ASP A 20 21.64 17.87 29.01
C ASP A 20 21.10 16.46 29.25
N GLY A 21 21.56 15.53 28.42
CA GLY A 21 22.05 14.21 28.83
C GLY A 21 21.22 13.38 29.80
N ASP A 22 20.46 12.43 29.25
CA ASP A 22 20.22 11.16 29.93
C ASP A 22 21.04 10.05 29.24
N ASP A 23 22.17 9.81 29.89
CA ASP A 23 23.02 8.63 29.87
C ASP A 23 22.16 7.41 30.25
N TRP A 24 21.83 6.56 29.28
CA TRP A 24 21.28 5.23 29.57
C TRP A 24 22.43 4.24 29.49
N ASP A 25 23.06 4.09 30.65
CA ASP A 25 23.95 3.01 31.04
C ASP A 25 23.44 1.65 30.52
N ASP A 26 24.38 0.92 29.93
CA ASP A 26 24.61 -0.53 30.05
C ASP A 26 23.71 -1.27 31.05
N ASP A 27 22.76 -2.05 30.51
CA ASP A 27 22.26 -3.26 31.17
C ASP A 27 22.64 -4.47 30.31
N ASP A 28 23.89 -4.90 30.49
CA ASP A 28 24.33 -6.28 30.33
C ASP A 28 23.36 -7.19 31.12
N LEU A 29 22.51 -7.95 30.41
CA LEU A 29 21.83 -9.12 30.98
C LEU A 29 22.34 -10.39 30.30
N ASP A 30 23.34 -10.93 30.99
CA ASP A 30 23.77 -12.31 31.12
C ASP A 30 23.05 -13.41 30.31
N ASP A 31 23.91 -14.17 29.63
CA ASP A 31 23.81 -15.62 29.44
C ASP A 31 22.94 -16.34 30.49
N ASP A 32 21.89 -17.03 30.03
CA ASP A 32 21.50 -18.29 30.66
C ASP A 32 21.29 -19.39 29.61
N ASP A 33 22.18 -20.35 29.75
CA ASP A 33 22.39 -21.60 29.05
C ASP A 33 21.29 -22.62 29.41
N LYS A 34 21.03 -23.57 28.49
CA LYS A 34 20.38 -24.90 28.66
C LYS A 34 18.87 -25.03 28.46
N ASP A 35 18.51 -25.75 27.40
CA ASP A 35 18.02 -27.15 27.47
C ASP A 35 17.94 -27.70 26.03
N GLN A 36 18.88 -28.55 25.59
CA GLN A 36 18.82 -30.02 25.64
C GLN A 36 17.44 -30.65 25.35
N GLY A 37 17.34 -31.25 24.16
CA GLY A 37 16.81 -32.62 24.00
C GLY A 37 15.33 -32.76 23.67
N GLY A 38 15.04 -33.68 22.75
CA GLY A 38 13.68 -34.14 22.45
C GLY A 38 13.45 -34.32 20.96
N ASP A 39 14.17 -35.21 20.29
CA ASP A 39 13.76 -36.59 19.98
C ASP A 39 12.87 -36.70 18.75
N LEU A 40 13.12 -37.77 18.02
CA LEU A 40 12.54 -38.15 16.75
C LEU A 40 11.09 -38.57 16.99
N ASP A 41 10.15 -38.18 16.14
CA ASP A 41 8.98 -39.03 15.93
C ASP A 41 8.69 -39.20 14.44
N ASP A 42 8.56 -40.47 14.14
CA ASP A 42 8.57 -41.15 12.87
C ASP A 42 7.10 -41.41 12.49
N GLY A 43 6.69 -40.94 11.32
CA GLY A 43 5.61 -41.59 10.57
C GLY A 43 4.18 -41.37 11.04
N GLN A 44 3.42 -40.64 10.23
CA GLN A 44 2.07 -41.08 9.91
C GLN A 44 1.80 -41.00 8.41
N LYS A 45 1.96 -42.15 7.76
CA LYS A 45 1.20 -42.52 6.56
C LYS A 45 -0.24 -42.82 6.98
N GLY A 46 -1.16 -42.29 6.19
CA GLY A 46 -2.57 -42.65 6.16
C GLY A 46 -3.34 -41.49 5.56
N ASP A 47 -4.39 -41.67 4.80
CA ASP A 47 -4.94 -42.82 4.12
C ASP A 47 -5.98 -42.23 3.15
N GLU A 48 -6.37 -43.04 2.19
CA GLU A 48 -7.30 -42.79 1.11
C GLU A 48 -8.52 -41.90 1.44
N GLY A 49 -8.71 -40.84 0.65
CA GLY A 49 -9.92 -40.03 0.61
C GLY A 49 -10.37 -39.78 -0.82
N LYS A 50 -10.92 -40.82 -1.46
CA LYS A 50 -11.59 -40.74 -2.77
C LYS A 50 -12.89 -39.95 -2.61
N ASN A 51 -12.91 -38.69 -3.04
CA ASN A 51 -14.16 -37.95 -3.18
C ASN A 51 -14.66 -38.09 -4.61
N GLU A 52 -15.45 -39.13 -4.78
CA GLU A 52 -16.24 -39.48 -5.95
C GLU A 52 -17.35 -38.42 -6.19
N ARG A 53 -17.46 -38.00 -7.45
CA ARG A 53 -18.64 -37.53 -8.21
C ARG A 53 -19.77 -36.79 -7.48
N VAL A 54 -20.08 -35.62 -8.01
CA VAL A 54 -21.47 -35.24 -8.33
C VAL A 54 -21.49 -34.58 -9.70
N ASP A 55 -21.78 -35.39 -10.73
CA ASP A 55 -22.30 -34.95 -12.02
C ASP A 55 -23.70 -34.35 -11.79
N LEU A 56 -23.80 -33.02 -11.68
CA LEU A 56 -25.07 -32.32 -11.73
C LEU A 56 -25.51 -32.18 -13.18
N LYS A 57 -26.24 -33.21 -13.62
CA LYS A 57 -27.02 -33.22 -14.85
C LYS A 57 -28.22 -32.27 -14.68
N LEU A 58 -28.15 -31.10 -15.28
CA LEU A 58 -29.30 -30.20 -15.41
C LEU A 58 -29.94 -30.47 -16.78
N GLU A 59 -31.04 -31.21 -16.78
CA GLU A 59 -31.87 -31.42 -17.97
C GLU A 59 -32.86 -30.28 -18.13
N GLY A 60 -32.94 -29.75 -19.36
CA GLY A 60 -34.18 -29.41 -20.05
C GLY A 60 -34.95 -28.18 -19.58
N LEU A 61 -34.78 -27.08 -20.31
CA LEU A 61 -35.88 -26.19 -20.69
C LEU A 61 -35.64 -25.71 -22.12
N ASP A 62 -36.26 -26.41 -23.07
CA ASP A 62 -36.66 -25.86 -24.36
C ASP A 62 -37.91 -25.00 -24.10
N ASP A 63 -37.91 -23.73 -24.50
CA ASP A 63 -39.14 -22.94 -24.69
C ASP A 63 -38.96 -22.10 -25.95
N ASP A 64 -39.72 -22.49 -26.97
CA ASP A 64 -39.77 -21.90 -28.30
C ASP A 64 -40.63 -20.63 -28.28
N GLY A 65 -40.07 -19.49 -28.69
CA GLY A 65 -40.79 -18.22 -28.85
C GLY A 65 -40.30 -17.47 -30.08
N ASP A 66 -40.97 -17.73 -31.20
CA ASP A 66 -40.88 -17.07 -32.51
C ASP A 66 -41.07 -15.54 -32.48
N ASP A 67 -40.41 -14.90 -33.46
CA ASP A 67 -40.84 -13.75 -34.29
C ASP A 67 -41.34 -12.44 -33.63
N ASP A 68 -40.63 -11.34 -33.86
CA ASP A 68 -40.89 -10.46 -35.02
C ASP A 68 -40.04 -9.17 -34.95
N ASP A 69 -39.64 -8.73 -36.14
CA ASP A 69 -38.95 -7.50 -36.53
C ASP A 69 -39.51 -6.20 -35.89
N ASP A 70 -38.64 -5.22 -35.61
CA ASP A 70 -38.57 -3.98 -36.41
C ASP A 70 -37.65 -2.93 -35.75
N ASP A 71 -36.95 -2.24 -36.65
CA ASP A 71 -36.08 -1.07 -36.49
C ASP A 71 -36.58 -0.01 -35.48
N ASP A 72 -35.67 0.58 -34.71
CA ASP A 72 -35.20 1.96 -34.94
C ASP A 72 -34.32 2.45 -33.78
N ASP A 73 -33.32 3.23 -34.17
CA ASP A 73 -32.40 4.03 -33.37
C ASP A 73 -33.00 4.62 -32.08
N ASP A 74 -32.29 4.47 -30.96
CA ASP A 74 -31.96 5.58 -30.06
C ASP A 74 -30.82 5.13 -29.13
N ASP A 75 -29.60 5.46 -29.55
CA ASP A 75 -28.71 6.35 -28.81
C ASP A 75 -28.82 6.34 -27.27
N ASP A 76 -28.54 5.21 -26.65
CA ASP A 76 -27.93 5.21 -25.33
C ASP A 76 -26.44 4.90 -25.54
N GLY A 77 -25.73 5.91 -26.03
CA GLY A 77 -24.33 6.09 -25.73
C GLY A 77 -24.18 6.18 -24.23
N ASP A 78 -24.18 5.03 -23.56
CA ASP A 78 -23.47 4.87 -22.29
C ASP A 78 -21.99 5.01 -22.64
N ASP A 79 -21.58 6.28 -22.79
CA ASP A 79 -20.29 6.80 -22.35
C ASP A 79 -20.18 6.49 -20.83
N ASP A 80 -20.08 5.20 -20.50
CA ASP A 80 -19.41 4.70 -19.30
C ASP A 80 -17.88 4.88 -19.44
N ASP A 81 -17.45 5.81 -20.30
CA ASP A 81 -16.23 6.59 -20.11
C ASP A 81 -16.47 7.52 -18.90
N ASP A 82 -16.57 6.93 -17.70
CA ASP A 82 -15.82 7.45 -16.57
C ASP A 82 -14.34 7.38 -17.01
N ASP A 83 -13.96 8.29 -17.92
CA ASP A 83 -12.61 8.62 -18.32
C ASP A 83 -11.98 9.15 -17.06
N ASP A 84 -11.48 8.18 -16.33
CA ASP A 84 -11.07 8.25 -14.96
C ASP A 84 -9.79 9.12 -15.04
N ASP A 85 -9.97 10.45 -14.97
CA ASP A 85 -9.02 11.55 -15.23
C ASP A 85 -7.91 11.61 -14.16
N TRP A 86 -7.30 10.47 -13.86
CA TRP A 86 -6.21 10.31 -12.90
C TRP A 86 -4.92 9.85 -13.56
N GLU A 87 -4.91 9.70 -14.88
CA GLU A 87 -3.72 9.36 -15.68
C GLU A 87 -2.55 10.34 -15.47
N ASP A 88 -2.84 11.59 -15.09
CA ASP A 88 -1.89 12.66 -14.79
C ASP A 88 -1.72 12.95 -13.29
N LYS A 89 -2.57 12.36 -12.43
CA LYS A 89 -2.56 12.58 -10.99
C LYS A 89 -1.49 11.73 -10.31
N LYS A 90 -0.97 12.22 -9.19
CA LYS A 90 0.13 11.58 -8.45
C LYS A 90 -0.18 11.46 -6.97
N ALA A 91 0.40 10.44 -6.36
CA ALA A 91 0.46 10.29 -4.91
C ALA A 91 1.93 10.27 -4.44
N SER A 92 2.20 11.00 -3.37
CA SER A 92 3.51 10.99 -2.72
C SER A 92 3.56 9.88 -1.68
N VAL A 93 4.39 8.88 -1.93
CA VAL A 93 4.61 7.73 -1.06
C VAL A 93 5.91 7.92 -0.31
N GLN A 94 5.95 7.55 0.96
CA GLN A 94 7.17 7.53 1.77
C GLN A 94 7.47 6.09 2.21
N PHE A 95 8.71 5.65 2.01
CA PHE A 95 9.23 4.40 2.55
C PHE A 95 10.15 4.68 3.71
N ARG A 96 10.01 3.87 4.77
CA ARG A 96 11.04 3.70 5.79
C ARG A 96 11.93 2.53 5.40
N THR A 97 13.22 2.77 5.26
CA THR A 97 14.22 1.76 4.85
C THR A 97 15.15 1.36 6.00
N GLY A 98 15.09 2.07 7.13
CA GLY A 98 15.86 1.83 8.36
C GLY A 98 15.25 2.58 9.54
N ILE A 99 15.93 2.63 10.69
CA ILE A 99 15.39 3.26 11.92
C ILE A 99 15.13 4.76 11.71
N ASP A 100 16.08 5.47 11.09
CA ASP A 100 16.02 6.91 10.81
C ASP A 100 16.09 7.25 9.31
N SER A 101 15.88 6.24 8.45
CA SER A 101 16.04 6.37 7.00
C SER A 101 14.69 6.37 6.30
N PHE A 102 14.36 7.50 5.67
CA PHE A 102 13.12 7.69 4.93
C PHE A 102 13.41 8.21 3.52
N VAL A 103 12.69 7.67 2.54
CA VAL A 103 12.73 8.13 1.15
C VAL A 103 11.30 8.41 0.69
N ARG A 104 11.12 9.48 -0.09
CA ARG A 104 9.81 9.87 -0.63
C ARG A 104 9.90 9.95 -2.14
N GLY A 105 8.85 9.47 -2.80
CA GLY A 105 8.72 9.51 -4.25
C GLY A 105 7.27 9.74 -4.67
N ASP A 106 7.10 10.34 -5.85
CA ASP A 106 5.79 10.58 -6.44
C ASP A 106 5.44 9.48 -7.44
N VAL A 107 4.33 8.79 -7.21
CA VAL A 107 3.84 7.68 -8.01
C VAL A 107 2.61 8.16 -8.79
N GLN A 108 2.61 7.94 -10.10
CA GLN A 108 1.41 8.20 -10.93
C GLN A 108 0.30 7.23 -10.55
N LEU A 109 -0.91 7.76 -10.37
CA LEU A 109 -2.07 6.92 -10.11
C LEU A 109 -2.40 6.10 -11.37
N GLY A 110 -2.85 4.86 -11.20
CA GLY A 110 -3.30 3.96 -12.28
C GLY A 110 -2.19 3.17 -12.95
N LYS A 111 -0.97 3.66 -12.84
CA LYS A 111 0.20 3.08 -13.50
C LYS A 111 1.03 2.25 -12.52
N LEU A 112 1.51 1.12 -13.02
CA LEU A 112 2.56 0.37 -12.35
C LEU A 112 3.88 1.07 -12.63
N VAL A 113 4.59 1.47 -11.58
CA VAL A 113 5.84 2.21 -11.68
C VAL A 113 6.93 1.47 -10.94
N GLN A 114 8.14 1.40 -11.51
CA GLN A 114 9.26 0.82 -10.80
C GLN A 114 9.72 1.77 -9.70
N THR A 115 9.99 1.26 -8.51
CA THR A 115 10.39 2.08 -7.35
C THR A 115 11.68 2.84 -7.58
N LYS A 116 12.55 2.31 -8.44
CA LYS A 116 13.79 2.97 -8.89
C LYS A 116 13.52 4.24 -9.72
N ASP A 117 12.49 4.25 -10.56
CA ASP A 117 12.17 5.38 -11.44
C ASP A 117 11.61 6.58 -10.66
N VAL A 118 11.06 6.33 -9.47
CA VAL A 118 10.49 7.35 -8.56
C VAL A 118 11.35 7.61 -7.32
N ASN A 119 12.59 7.12 -7.29
CA ASN A 119 13.55 7.28 -6.19
C ASN A 119 13.06 6.79 -4.82
N LEU A 120 12.18 5.79 -4.79
CA LEU A 120 11.71 5.13 -3.55
C LEU A 120 12.70 4.06 -3.04
N GLY A 121 13.74 3.74 -3.80
CA GLY A 121 14.71 2.70 -3.43
C GLY A 121 14.24 1.29 -3.81
N SER A 122 15.00 0.29 -3.37
CA SER A 122 14.78 -1.13 -3.68
C SER A 122 14.40 -1.97 -2.48
N GLU A 123 14.31 -1.38 -1.29
CA GLU A 123 14.03 -2.08 -0.03
C GLU A 123 13.15 -1.22 0.84
N VAL A 124 12.27 -1.83 1.63
CA VAL A 124 11.28 -1.12 2.46
C VAL A 124 10.90 -1.96 3.67
N ILE A 125 10.80 -1.29 4.83
CA ILE A 125 10.29 -1.85 6.09
C ILE A 125 8.85 -1.40 6.30
N GLU A 126 8.60 -0.11 6.11
CA GLU A 126 7.26 0.48 6.19
C GLU A 126 6.97 1.41 5.02
N ALA A 127 5.71 1.49 4.61
CA ALA A 127 5.27 2.36 3.53
C ALA A 127 3.96 3.08 3.87
N VAL A 128 3.87 4.36 3.46
CA VAL A 128 2.69 5.20 3.71
C VAL A 128 2.46 6.20 2.58
N VAL A 129 1.19 6.47 2.29
CA VAL A 129 0.78 7.55 1.37
C VAL A 129 0.68 8.84 2.16
N THR A 130 1.52 9.82 1.81
CA THR A 130 1.64 11.08 2.56
C THR A 130 0.85 12.22 1.91
N LYS A 131 0.69 12.21 0.59
CA LYS A 131 -0.03 13.23 -0.18
C LYS A 131 -0.64 12.63 -1.44
N ALA A 132 -1.65 13.29 -1.98
CA ALA A 132 -2.24 12.99 -3.27
C ALA A 132 -2.64 14.29 -3.97
N GLN A 133 -2.47 14.33 -5.29
CA GLN A 133 -2.79 15.47 -6.13
C GLN A 133 -4.24 15.36 -6.62
N ASP A 134 -5.02 16.42 -6.40
CA ASP A 134 -6.39 16.59 -6.91
C ASP A 134 -7.37 15.46 -6.50
N VAL A 135 -7.03 14.66 -5.49
CA VAL A 135 -7.87 13.65 -4.85
C VAL A 135 -7.61 13.58 -3.35
N PRO A 136 -8.59 13.15 -2.53
CA PRO A 136 -8.36 12.90 -1.11
C PRO A 136 -7.29 11.83 -0.88
N VAL A 137 -6.33 12.06 0.03
CA VAL A 137 -5.29 11.07 0.32
C VAL A 137 -5.88 9.78 0.91
N SER A 138 -6.99 9.89 1.64
CA SER A 138 -7.71 8.75 2.22
C SER A 138 -8.38 7.85 1.19
N SER A 139 -8.61 8.33 -0.03
CA SER A 139 -9.13 7.51 -1.13
C SER A 139 -8.04 6.92 -2.00
N VAL A 140 -6.76 7.20 -1.73
CA VAL A 140 -5.64 6.60 -2.47
C VAL A 140 -5.17 5.33 -1.78
N THR A 141 -5.08 4.25 -2.55
CA THR A 141 -4.55 2.97 -2.09
C THR A 141 -3.40 2.54 -3.00
N CYS A 142 -2.29 2.13 -2.40
CA CYS A 142 -1.09 1.68 -3.09
C CYS A 142 -0.80 0.21 -2.74
N GLN A 143 -0.25 -0.52 -3.71
CA GLN A 143 0.19 -1.90 -3.56
C GLN A 143 1.66 -2.01 -3.97
N LEU A 144 2.47 -2.68 -3.15
CA LEU A 144 3.88 -2.99 -3.42
C LEU A 144 4.02 -4.34 -4.11
N PHE A 145 5.07 -4.48 -4.92
CA PHE A 145 5.37 -5.70 -5.67
C PHE A 145 6.85 -6.06 -5.61
N GLU A 146 7.14 -7.35 -5.48
CA GLU A 146 8.50 -7.90 -5.44
C GLU A 146 9.15 -7.88 -6.83
N ASP A 147 8.34 -7.96 -7.89
CA ASP A 147 8.76 -7.95 -9.29
C ASP A 147 8.33 -6.67 -10.02
N ALA A 148 9.06 -6.34 -11.08
CA ALA A 148 8.79 -5.17 -11.91
C ALA A 148 7.52 -5.29 -12.78
N GLU A 149 6.98 -6.50 -12.96
CA GLU A 149 5.77 -6.74 -13.76
C GLU A 149 4.48 -6.60 -12.93
N GLY A 150 4.58 -6.47 -11.60
CA GLY A 150 3.44 -6.32 -10.70
C GLY A 150 2.66 -7.61 -10.47
N LYS A 151 3.29 -8.78 -10.58
CA LYS A 151 2.61 -10.08 -10.45
C LYS A 151 2.62 -10.64 -9.02
N LYS A 152 3.67 -10.35 -8.26
CA LYS A 152 3.91 -10.84 -6.90
C LYS A 152 3.81 -9.69 -5.91
N THR A 153 2.67 -9.61 -5.23
CA THR A 153 2.38 -8.58 -4.24
C THR A 153 3.21 -8.75 -2.98
N LEU A 154 3.56 -7.62 -2.35
CA LEU A 154 4.19 -7.55 -1.04
C LEU A 154 3.23 -6.94 -0.05
N GLY A 155 2.83 -7.74 0.94
CA GLY A 155 1.88 -7.31 1.97
C GLY A 155 0.50 -6.96 1.40
N ASN A 156 -0.29 -6.30 2.26
CA ASN A 156 -1.61 -5.79 1.89
C ASN A 156 -1.49 -4.39 1.26
N PRO A 157 -2.50 -3.95 0.47
CA PRO A 157 -2.58 -2.57 0.02
C PRO A 157 -2.61 -1.59 1.21
N PHE A 158 -2.09 -0.38 1.00
CA PHE A 158 -1.92 0.65 2.02
C PHE A 158 -2.34 2.03 1.54
N SER A 159 -2.66 2.92 2.49
CA SER A 159 -3.08 4.30 2.22
C SER A 159 -2.35 5.26 3.16
N ILE A 160 -3.07 6.16 3.82
CA ILE A 160 -2.54 7.06 4.86
C ILE A 160 -2.09 6.33 6.14
N MET A 161 -2.51 5.08 6.31
CA MET A 161 -2.05 4.24 7.41
C MET A 161 -0.80 3.49 6.98
N ASP A 162 0.24 3.53 7.80
CA ASP A 162 1.49 2.82 7.54
C ASP A 162 1.24 1.32 7.46
N ILE A 163 1.81 0.67 6.45
CA ILE A 163 1.99 -0.78 6.48
C ILE A 163 3.39 -1.12 6.91
N SER A 164 3.52 -2.14 7.76
CA SER A 164 4.79 -2.79 8.06
C SER A 164 4.88 -4.09 7.29
N LEU A 165 5.97 -4.27 6.55
CA LEU A 165 6.29 -5.52 5.84
C LEU A 165 7.08 -6.49 6.73
N GLY A 166 7.52 -6.05 7.91
CA GLY A 166 8.29 -6.86 8.86
C GLY A 166 9.26 -6.03 9.70
N LYS A 167 10.16 -6.75 10.38
CA LYS A 167 11.28 -6.14 11.12
C LYS A 167 12.46 -5.81 10.21
N ASP A 168 12.65 -6.61 9.18
CA ASP A 168 13.72 -6.48 8.19
C ASP A 168 13.21 -5.80 6.91
N ALA A 169 14.13 -5.15 6.20
CA ALA A 169 13.80 -4.53 4.92
C ALA A 169 13.54 -5.59 3.84
N VAL A 170 12.42 -5.44 3.12
CA VAL A 170 11.98 -6.37 2.09
C VAL A 170 12.28 -5.77 0.70
N PRO A 171 12.82 -6.55 -0.24
CA PRO A 171 13.08 -6.06 -1.59
C PRO A 171 11.79 -5.73 -2.33
N VAL A 172 11.72 -4.54 -2.91
CA VAL A 172 10.58 -4.04 -3.70
C VAL A 172 11.08 -3.55 -5.05
N GLN A 173 10.34 -3.86 -6.11
CA GLN A 173 10.69 -3.46 -7.47
C GLN A 173 9.66 -2.54 -8.11
N ALA A 174 8.39 -2.70 -7.77
CA ALA A 174 7.33 -1.87 -8.33
C ALA A 174 6.27 -1.51 -7.30
N ILE A 175 5.53 -0.45 -7.63
CA ILE A 175 4.41 0.07 -6.87
C ILE A 175 3.31 0.49 -7.85
N LYS A 176 2.05 0.23 -7.47
CA LYS A 176 0.88 0.75 -8.17
C LYS A 176 -0.02 1.45 -7.17
N CYS A 177 -0.39 2.69 -7.45
CA CYS A 177 -1.35 3.44 -6.65
C CYS A 177 -2.63 3.67 -7.46
N GLY A 178 -3.78 3.71 -6.80
CA GLY A 178 -5.06 3.97 -7.44
C GLY A 178 -6.06 4.56 -6.47
N ILE A 179 -7.22 4.96 -6.99
CA ILE A 179 -8.31 5.52 -6.20
C ILE A 179 -9.26 4.38 -5.82
N GLN A 180 -9.61 4.28 -4.55
CA GLN A 180 -10.63 3.39 -4.05
C GLN A 180 -11.98 4.11 -4.13
N LYS A 181 -12.87 3.61 -5.00
CA LYS A 181 -14.26 4.09 -5.15
C LYS A 181 -15.11 3.63 -3.96
#